data_AF-A0A3B9HAV0-F1
#
_entry.id   AF-A0A3B9HAV0-F1
#
_cell.length_a   1.000
_cell.length_b   1.000
_cell.length_c   1.000
_cell.angle_alpha   90.00
_cell.angle_beta   90.00
_cell.angle_gamma   90.00
#
_symmetry.space_group_name_H-M   'P 1'
#
loop_
_entity.id
_entity.type
_entity.pdbx_description
1 polymer ?
#
loop_
_entity_poly.entity_id
_entity_poly.type
_entity_poly.pdbx_seq_one_letter_code
_entity_poly.pdbx_strand_id
1 'polypeptide(L)'
;MQMENRVYVQKTSIGKKFLAFASVIVLFLIAEGWISFYMKKDFQRSLKESQRYTFSLEYTQQLYRELSDFHQDIKESYDVTENSAHFQALLVRLDVLFESLDRGKSEVVGEVAAKLGVFKDQVHRIEDQLKKLSSWKIAGDKMLSVGYQEELSIAKIQLEKSISDYRNLLKGTEKATIRKLSINKANADTVQLRWMILNVVIEVIAIALFIVVSIYLYRSVMIPIRDLKTSTMKLSRGDLNFSDVSVNIKRHDEIGALSFAFNVMARDIEKAVQEHQKLIIAATKA
;
A
#
# COMPACT_ATOMS: atom_id res chain seq x y z
N MET A 1 -59.19 -4.34 42.16
CA MET A 1 -57.81 -4.81 41.94
C MET A 1 -56.89 -3.60 41.98
N GLN A 2 -56.22 -3.42 43.12
CA GLN A 2 -55.25 -2.34 43.35
C GLN A 2 -53.98 -2.66 42.54
N MET A 3 -53.64 -1.84 41.55
CA MET A 3 -52.26 -1.82 41.05
C MET A 3 -51.43 -1.11 42.11
N GLU A 4 -50.81 -1.94 42.95
CA GLU A 4 -49.63 -1.67 43.74
C GLU A 4 -48.71 -0.63 43.06
N ASN A 5 -48.20 0.31 43.87
CA ASN A 5 -47.19 1.32 43.54
C ASN A 5 -45.87 0.67 43.03
N ARG A 6 -45.90 0.06 41.84
CA ARG A 6 -44.70 -0.46 41.20
C ARG A 6 -43.96 0.70 40.58
N VAL A 7 -42.98 1.21 41.33
CA VAL A 7 -41.95 2.11 40.82
C VAL A 7 -41.32 1.43 39.61
N TYR A 8 -41.50 2.02 38.42
CA TYR A 8 -40.89 1.49 37.21
C TYR A 8 -39.37 1.66 37.30
N VAL A 9 -38.63 0.56 37.37
CA VAL A 9 -37.17 0.58 37.49
C VAL A 9 -36.54 0.76 36.10
N GLN A 10 -36.11 1.99 35.81
CA GLN A 10 -35.39 2.32 34.60
C GLN A 10 -33.90 1.95 34.72
N LYS A 11 -33.39 1.12 33.81
CA LYS A 11 -31.94 0.97 33.59
C LYS A 11 -31.53 1.79 32.37
N THR A 12 -30.66 2.78 32.55
CA THR A 12 -30.09 3.54 31.43
C THR A 12 -29.24 2.62 30.56
N SER A 13 -29.75 2.25 29.37
CA SER A 13 -29.14 1.26 28.49
C SER A 13 -29.06 1.71 27.04
N ILE A 14 -30.02 2.48 26.52
CA ILE A 14 -30.07 2.87 25.11
C ILE A 14 -28.96 3.86 24.78
N GLY A 15 -28.76 4.88 25.63
CA GLY A 15 -27.68 5.85 25.43
C GLY A 15 -26.31 5.16 25.41
N LYS A 16 -26.07 4.23 26.36
CA LYS A 16 -24.83 3.44 26.42
C LYS A 16 -24.65 2.53 25.21
N LYS A 17 -25.72 1.89 24.72
CA LYS A 17 -25.69 1.05 23.51
C LYS A 17 -25.37 1.88 22.26
N PHE A 18 -25.95 3.08 22.14
CA PHE A 18 -25.67 3.99 21.03
C PHE A 18 -24.23 4.50 21.05
N LEU A 19 -23.74 4.90 22.23
CA LEU A 19 -22.36 5.36 22.41
C LEU A 19 -21.35 4.23 22.18
N ALA A 20 -21.67 3.01 22.63
CA ALA A 20 -20.87 1.82 22.32
C ALA A 20 -20.82 1.56 20.81
N PHE A 21 -21.94 1.66 20.10
CA PHE A 21 -21.97 1.50 18.64
C PHE A 21 -21.15 2.56 17.91
N ALA A 22 -21.33 3.84 18.27
CA ALA A 22 -20.56 4.93 17.69
C ALA A 22 -19.05 4.73 17.95
N SER A 23 -18.69 4.27 19.15
CA SER A 23 -17.30 3.95 19.51
C SER A 23 -16.75 2.80 18.67
N VAL A 24 -17.54 1.75 18.41
CA VAL A 24 -17.13 0.63 17.54
C VAL A 24 -16.86 1.10 16.12
N ILE A 25 -17.73 1.95 15.55
CA ILE A 25 -17.49 2.52 14.21
C ILE A 25 -16.20 3.33 14.18
N VAL A 26 -15.99 4.21 15.17
CA VAL A 26 -14.79 5.05 15.23
C VAL A 26 -13.53 4.19 15.38
N LEU A 27 -13.54 3.19 16.25
CA LEU A 27 -12.44 2.24 16.41
C LEU A 27 -12.18 1.46 15.12
N PHE A 28 -13.23 1.09 14.39
CA PHE A 28 -13.12 0.41 13.11
C PHE A 28 -12.47 1.30 12.05
N LEU A 29 -12.90 2.56 11.92
CA LEU A 29 -12.29 3.54 11.00
C LEU A 29 -10.82 3.81 11.35
N ILE A 30 -10.49 3.90 12.64
CA ILE A 30 -9.10 4.05 13.09
C ILE A 30 -8.28 2.81 12.74
N ALA A 31 -8.81 1.61 13.00
CA ALA A 31 -8.15 0.36 12.66
C ALA A 31 -7.92 0.25 11.15
N GLU A 32 -8.93 0.55 10.32
CA GLU A 32 -8.81 0.61 8.86
C GLU A 32 -7.74 1.60 8.39
N GLY A 33 -7.75 2.82 8.95
CA GLY A 33 -6.75 3.83 8.62
C GLY A 33 -5.33 3.39 9.00
N TRP A 34 -5.17 2.77 10.16
CA TRP A 34 -3.87 2.32 10.64
C TRP A 34 -3.33 1.14 9.82
N ILE A 35 -4.20 0.16 9.55
CA ILE A 35 -3.96 -0.95 8.62
C ILE A 35 -3.53 -0.36 7.28
N SER A 36 -4.37 0.45 6.62
CA SER A 36 -4.07 1.06 5.32
C SER A 36 -2.73 1.82 5.28
N PHE A 37 -2.40 2.56 6.34
CA PHE A 37 -1.13 3.27 6.45
C PHE A 37 0.09 2.33 6.49
N TYR A 38 0.07 1.31 7.36
CA TYR A 38 1.16 0.34 7.46
C TYR A 38 1.36 -0.41 6.13
N MET A 39 0.24 -0.80 5.51
CA MET A 39 0.22 -1.55 4.26
C MET A 39 0.77 -0.73 3.07
N LYS A 40 0.38 0.55 2.99
CA LYS A 40 0.90 1.49 2.00
C LYS A 40 2.41 1.67 2.10
N LYS A 41 2.95 1.69 3.32
CA LYS A 41 4.40 1.82 3.56
C LYS A 41 5.18 0.64 2.99
N ASP A 42 4.70 -0.58 3.20
CA ASP A 42 5.33 -1.80 2.69
C ASP A 42 5.27 -1.87 1.15
N PHE A 43 4.13 -1.49 0.56
CA PHE A 43 4.01 -1.41 -0.90
C PHE A 43 4.96 -0.36 -1.50
N GLN A 44 5.03 0.84 -0.91
CA GLN A 44 5.96 1.88 -1.33
C GLN A 44 7.43 1.44 -1.21
N ARG A 45 7.76 0.66 -0.18
CA ARG A 45 9.10 0.09 -0.02
C ARG A 45 9.43 -0.87 -1.16
N SER A 46 8.52 -1.77 -1.52
CA SER A 46 8.70 -2.71 -2.63
C SER A 46 8.86 -2.00 -3.98
N LEU A 47 8.08 -0.93 -4.22
CA LEU A 47 8.23 -0.08 -5.40
C LEU A 47 9.60 0.60 -5.46
N LYS A 48 10.06 1.18 -4.35
CA LYS A 48 11.38 1.81 -4.27
C LYS A 48 12.50 0.82 -4.52
N GLU A 49 12.42 -0.39 -3.96
CA GLU A 49 13.41 -1.44 -4.24
C GLU A 49 13.41 -1.82 -5.72
N SER A 50 12.23 -1.99 -6.34
CA SER A 50 12.12 -2.28 -7.77
C SER A 50 12.74 -1.18 -8.63
N GLN A 51 12.50 0.10 -8.30
CA GLN A 51 13.13 1.23 -8.99
C GLN A 51 14.65 1.20 -8.90
N ARG A 52 15.22 0.88 -7.73
CA ARG A 52 16.68 0.78 -7.54
C ARG A 52 17.28 -0.38 -8.36
N TYR A 53 16.57 -1.50 -8.46
CA TYR A 53 16.99 -2.60 -9.33
C TYR A 53 16.88 -2.25 -10.82
N THR A 54 15.86 -1.49 -11.24
CA THR A 54 15.76 -0.96 -12.61
C THR A 54 16.95 -0.06 -12.93
N PHE A 55 17.28 0.88 -12.05
CA PHE A 55 18.46 1.74 -12.22
C PHE A 55 19.75 0.92 -12.36
N SER A 56 19.94 -0.07 -11.49
CA SER A 56 21.12 -0.96 -11.54
C SER A 56 21.20 -1.77 -12.84
N LEU A 57 20.05 -2.17 -13.37
CA LEU A 57 19.94 -2.87 -14.64
C LEU A 57 20.30 -1.96 -15.81
N GLU A 58 19.70 -0.77 -15.87
CA GLU A 58 19.99 0.25 -16.91
C GLU A 58 21.48 0.62 -16.92
N TYR A 59 22.05 0.79 -15.72
CA TYR A 59 23.47 1.06 -15.54
C TYR A 59 24.35 -0.08 -16.10
N THR A 60 24.04 -1.34 -15.78
CA THR A 60 24.79 -2.49 -16.30
C THR A 60 24.67 -2.60 -17.83
N GLN A 61 23.49 -2.30 -18.38
CA GLN A 61 23.25 -2.28 -19.82
C GLN A 61 24.01 -1.15 -20.52
N GLN A 62 24.13 0.01 -19.87
CA GLN A 62 24.96 1.11 -20.36
C GLN A 62 26.43 0.69 -20.43
N LEU A 63 26.99 0.13 -19.35
CA LEU A 63 28.36 -0.37 -19.35
C LEU A 63 28.60 -1.43 -20.44
N TYR A 64 27.61 -2.31 -20.66
CA TYR A 64 27.68 -3.31 -21.71
C TYR A 64 27.75 -2.69 -23.11
N ARG A 65 26.90 -1.67 -23.39
CA ARG A 65 26.92 -0.93 -24.66
C ARG A 65 28.25 -0.22 -24.85
N GLU A 66 28.70 0.52 -23.85
CA GLU A 66 29.96 1.25 -23.89
C GLU A 66 31.16 0.31 -24.14
N LEU A 67 31.19 -0.84 -23.47
CA LEU A 67 32.21 -1.87 -23.70
C LEU A 67 32.13 -2.46 -25.12
N SER A 68 30.93 -2.65 -25.66
CA SER A 68 30.73 -3.16 -27.01
C SER A 68 31.25 -2.18 -28.06
N ASP A 69 30.92 -0.90 -27.90
CA ASP A 69 31.39 0.17 -28.78
C ASP A 69 32.92 0.30 -28.69
N PHE A 70 33.46 0.30 -27.48
CA PHE A 70 34.91 0.34 -27.25
C PHE A 70 35.64 -0.85 -27.88
N HIS A 71 35.06 -2.05 -27.79
CA HIS A 71 35.61 -3.24 -28.45
C HIS A 71 35.61 -3.12 -29.98
N GLN A 72 34.58 -2.48 -30.55
CA GLN A 72 34.52 -2.20 -31.99
C GLN A 72 35.63 -1.22 -32.40
N ASP A 73 35.82 -0.13 -31.64
CA ASP A 73 36.89 0.85 -31.89
C ASP A 73 38.30 0.22 -31.80
N ILE A 74 38.52 -0.72 -30.87
CA ILE A 74 39.77 -1.47 -30.76
C ILE A 74 40.05 -2.27 -32.03
N LYS A 75 39.03 -2.96 -32.56
CA LYS A 75 39.16 -3.74 -33.80
C LYS A 75 39.55 -2.85 -34.97
N GLU A 76 38.87 -1.72 -35.11
CA GLU A 76 39.18 -0.72 -36.14
C GLU A 76 40.62 -0.18 -35.97
N SER A 77 41.07 0.01 -34.74
CA SER A 77 42.44 0.45 -34.42
C SER A 77 43.52 -0.59 -34.74
N TYR A 78 43.16 -1.88 -34.87
CA TYR A 78 44.10 -2.92 -35.31
C TYR A 78 44.31 -2.95 -36.83
N ASP A 79 43.30 -2.55 -37.61
CA ASP A 79 43.32 -2.61 -39.07
C ASP A 79 43.99 -1.39 -39.71
N VAL A 80 44.09 -0.26 -38.99
CA VAL A 80 44.72 0.97 -39.49
C VAL A 80 46.20 1.04 -39.09
N THR A 81 47.08 0.85 -40.08
CA THR A 81 48.54 0.81 -39.96
C THR A 81 49.16 2.10 -39.37
N GLU A 82 48.52 3.26 -39.51
CA GLU A 82 48.86 4.52 -38.85
C GLU A 82 47.67 4.94 -37.98
N ASN A 83 47.70 4.91 -36.64
CA ASN A 83 47.76 6.17 -35.89
C ASN A 83 47.92 5.89 -34.39
N SER A 84 48.95 6.44 -33.74
CA SER A 84 49.02 6.50 -32.27
C SER A 84 47.85 7.30 -31.67
N ALA A 85 47.24 8.20 -32.45
CA ALA A 85 46.09 9.00 -32.05
C ALA A 85 44.84 8.18 -31.70
N HIS A 86 44.56 7.06 -32.40
CA HIS A 86 43.41 6.20 -32.09
C HIS A 86 43.57 5.48 -30.75
N PHE A 87 44.77 4.97 -30.45
CA PHE A 87 45.05 4.36 -29.15
C PHE A 87 44.98 5.38 -28.00
N GLN A 88 45.42 6.62 -28.22
CA GLN A 88 45.27 7.68 -27.22
C GLN A 88 43.80 8.04 -26.98
N ALA A 89 42.99 8.12 -28.05
CA ALA A 89 41.54 8.34 -27.92
C ALA A 89 40.83 7.20 -27.15
N LEU A 90 41.25 5.96 -27.36
CA LEU A 90 40.76 4.79 -26.62
C LEU A 90 41.10 4.87 -25.12
N LEU A 91 42.32 5.29 -24.77
CA LEU A 91 42.73 5.47 -23.38
C LEU A 91 41.90 6.56 -22.69
N VAL A 92 41.66 7.70 -23.36
CA VAL A 92 40.78 8.76 -22.84
C VAL A 92 39.34 8.25 -22.63
N ARG A 93 38.82 7.41 -23.54
CA ARG A 93 37.48 6.82 -23.40
C ARG A 93 37.38 5.88 -22.19
N LEU A 94 38.45 5.14 -21.89
CA LEU A 94 38.52 4.31 -20.68
C LEU A 94 38.55 5.14 -19.40
N ASP A 95 39.27 6.26 -19.38
CA ASP A 95 39.28 7.17 -18.22
C ASP A 95 37.86 7.69 -17.92
N VAL A 96 37.11 8.07 -18.95
CA VAL A 96 35.70 8.47 -18.80
C VAL A 96 34.84 7.35 -18.24
N LEU A 97 35.08 6.09 -18.64
CA LEU A 97 34.40 4.92 -18.09
C LEU A 97 34.75 4.66 -16.63
N PHE A 98 35.98 4.92 -16.20
CA PHE A 98 36.35 4.85 -14.79
C PHE A 98 35.60 5.89 -13.95
N GLU A 99 35.52 7.12 -14.45
CA GLU A 99 34.77 8.17 -13.76
C GLU A 99 33.27 7.87 -13.70
N SER A 100 32.69 7.20 -14.71
CA SER A 100 31.29 6.76 -14.67
C SER A 100 31.07 5.60 -13.68
N LEU A 101 32.06 4.70 -13.53
CA LEU A 101 32.08 3.64 -12.51
C LEU A 101 32.11 4.18 -11.09
N ASP A 102 32.94 5.20 -10.82
CA ASP A 102 33.04 5.80 -9.49
C ASP A 102 31.81 6.65 -9.13
N ARG A 103 31.21 7.35 -10.11
CA ARG A 103 29.98 8.14 -9.88
C ARG A 103 28.73 7.28 -9.66
N GLY A 104 28.61 6.14 -10.33
CA GLY A 104 27.45 5.25 -10.19
C GLY A 104 27.32 4.55 -8.82
N LYS A 105 28.36 4.60 -7.99
CA LYS A 105 28.51 3.81 -6.75
C LYS A 105 27.40 4.02 -5.71
N SER A 106 26.86 5.24 -5.57
CA SER A 106 25.84 5.54 -4.55
C SER A 106 24.43 5.08 -4.91
N GLU A 107 24.17 4.83 -6.19
CA GLU A 107 22.81 4.62 -6.70
C GLU A 107 22.52 3.15 -7.04
N VAL A 108 23.55 2.39 -7.46
CA VAL A 108 23.42 0.96 -7.77
C VAL A 108 23.22 0.09 -6.51
N VAL A 109 22.53 -1.05 -6.69
CA VAL A 109 22.23 -2.01 -5.61
C VAL A 109 22.49 -3.46 -6.02
N GLY A 110 22.48 -4.34 -5.03
CA GLY A 110 22.50 -5.79 -5.24
C GLY A 110 23.78 -6.27 -5.91
N GLU A 111 23.64 -7.04 -6.98
CA GLU A 111 24.76 -7.67 -7.68
C GLU A 111 25.70 -6.65 -8.34
N VAL A 112 25.13 -5.55 -8.84
CA VAL A 112 25.90 -4.47 -9.49
C VAL A 112 26.80 -3.80 -8.46
N ALA A 113 26.25 -3.43 -7.30
CA ALA A 113 27.02 -2.86 -6.21
C ALA A 113 28.11 -3.82 -5.70
N ALA A 114 27.79 -5.11 -5.56
CA ALA A 114 28.74 -6.13 -5.11
C ALA A 114 29.91 -6.35 -6.09
N LYS A 115 29.66 -6.18 -7.40
CA LYS A 115 30.64 -6.42 -8.46
C LYS A 115 31.34 -5.15 -8.96
N LEU A 116 31.01 -3.98 -8.42
CA LEU A 116 31.56 -2.71 -8.88
C LEU A 116 33.10 -2.67 -8.80
N GLY A 117 33.69 -3.22 -7.72
CA GLY A 117 35.14 -3.36 -7.61
C GLY A 117 35.72 -4.27 -8.70
N VAL A 118 35.06 -5.39 -8.98
CA VAL A 118 35.48 -6.32 -10.04
C VAL A 118 35.37 -5.67 -11.44
N PHE A 119 34.35 -4.84 -11.67
CA PHE A 119 34.24 -4.06 -12.90
C PHE A 119 35.43 -3.11 -13.05
N LYS A 120 35.75 -2.36 -11.99
CA LYS A 120 36.92 -1.47 -11.97
C LYS A 120 38.23 -2.21 -12.26
N ASP A 121 38.43 -3.36 -11.63
CA ASP A 121 39.62 -4.19 -11.87
C ASP A 121 39.71 -4.69 -13.31
N GLN A 122 38.58 -5.03 -13.95
CA GLN A 122 38.56 -5.44 -15.36
C GLN A 122 38.91 -4.29 -16.30
N VAL A 123 38.37 -3.09 -16.05
CA VAL A 123 38.70 -1.91 -16.84
C VAL A 123 40.20 -1.58 -16.69
N HIS A 124 40.79 -1.70 -15.49
CA HIS A 124 42.22 -1.44 -15.28
C HIS A 124 43.10 -2.44 -16.04
N ARG A 125 42.71 -3.72 -16.06
CA ARG A 125 43.42 -4.73 -16.87
C ARG A 125 43.40 -4.39 -18.36
N ILE A 126 42.26 -3.96 -18.88
CA ILE A 126 42.09 -3.56 -20.28
C ILE A 126 42.96 -2.33 -20.58
N GLU A 127 42.95 -1.33 -19.70
CA GLU A 127 43.76 -0.12 -19.80
C GLU A 127 45.27 -0.44 -19.84
N ASP A 128 45.76 -1.26 -18.91
CA ASP A 128 47.17 -1.69 -18.84
C ASP A 128 47.61 -2.43 -20.11
N GLN A 129 46.74 -3.29 -20.65
CA GLN A 129 47.00 -4.01 -21.89
C GLN A 129 47.04 -3.07 -23.10
N LEU A 130 46.15 -2.09 -23.15
CA LEU A 130 46.16 -1.06 -24.20
C LEU A 130 47.39 -0.16 -24.13
N LYS A 131 47.83 0.24 -22.93
CA LYS A 131 49.08 1.01 -22.76
C LYS A 131 50.31 0.24 -23.24
N LYS A 132 50.36 -1.08 -22.99
CA LYS A 132 51.41 -1.95 -23.52
C LYS A 132 51.38 -1.98 -25.05
N LEU A 133 50.20 -2.21 -25.64
CA LEU A 133 50.02 -2.22 -27.09
C LEU A 133 50.39 -0.89 -27.76
N SER A 134 50.05 0.25 -27.14
CA SER A 134 50.39 1.57 -27.67
C SER A 134 51.90 1.84 -27.63
N SER A 135 52.61 1.32 -26.62
CA SER A 135 54.07 1.47 -26.48
C SER A 135 54.88 0.68 -27.53
N TRP A 136 54.36 -0.46 -27.99
CA TRP A 136 55.06 -1.32 -28.94
C TRP A 136 55.12 -0.73 -30.34
N LYS A 137 54.17 0.14 -30.72
CA LYS A 137 54.08 0.73 -32.06
C LYS A 137 55.15 1.81 -32.35
N ILE A 138 55.99 2.19 -31.37
CA ILE A 138 56.97 3.28 -31.46
C ILE A 138 58.36 2.80 -31.96
N ALA A 139 58.63 1.49 -31.96
CA ALA A 139 59.96 0.93 -32.24
C ALA A 139 60.20 0.55 -33.72
N GLY A 140 60.14 1.54 -34.63
CA GLY A 140 60.14 1.41 -36.10
C GLY A 140 60.97 0.28 -36.74
N ASP A 141 62.23 0.06 -36.34
CA ASP A 141 63.10 -0.97 -36.95
C ASP A 141 62.86 -2.41 -36.42
N LYS A 142 62.20 -2.57 -35.26
CA LYS A 142 61.86 -3.89 -34.67
C LYS A 142 60.54 -4.45 -35.16
N MET A 143 59.71 -3.64 -35.82
CA MET A 143 58.32 -3.99 -36.16
C MET A 143 58.16 -5.16 -37.13
N LEU A 144 59.18 -5.42 -37.96
CA LEU A 144 59.16 -6.52 -38.94
C LEU A 144 59.84 -7.79 -38.43
N SER A 145 60.40 -7.77 -37.21
CA SER A 145 61.00 -8.97 -36.64
C SER A 145 59.92 -9.99 -36.26
N VAL A 146 60.20 -11.28 -36.52
CA VAL A 146 59.28 -12.38 -36.21
C VAL A 146 58.89 -12.39 -34.72
N GLY A 147 59.87 -12.16 -33.83
CA GLY A 147 59.62 -12.08 -32.39
C GLY A 147 58.69 -10.93 -31.98
N TYR A 148 58.79 -9.77 -32.63
CA TYR A 148 57.89 -8.65 -32.38
C TYR A 148 56.44 -8.94 -32.82
N GLN A 149 56.26 -9.58 -33.98
CA GLN A 149 54.93 -9.96 -34.48
C GLN A 149 54.26 -11.00 -33.58
N GLU A 150 55.03 -11.95 -33.05
CA GLU A 150 54.55 -12.93 -32.09
C GLU A 150 54.10 -12.28 -30.78
N GLU A 151 54.94 -11.42 -30.17
CA GLU A 151 54.58 -10.67 -28.96
C GLU A 151 53.31 -9.82 -29.15
N LEU A 152 53.22 -9.09 -30.27
CA LEU A 152 52.05 -8.29 -30.63
C LEU A 152 50.79 -9.14 -30.73
N SER A 153 50.86 -10.30 -31.38
CA SER A 153 49.72 -11.22 -31.51
C SER A 153 49.23 -11.73 -30.14
N ILE A 154 50.16 -12.07 -29.24
CA ILE A 154 49.85 -12.52 -27.89
C ILE A 154 49.13 -11.42 -27.10
N ALA A 155 49.60 -10.18 -27.16
CA ALA A 155 48.93 -9.08 -26.46
C ALA A 155 47.53 -8.77 -27.00
N LYS A 156 47.33 -8.86 -28.32
CA LYS A 156 46.00 -8.74 -28.94
C LYS A 156 45.05 -9.80 -28.40
N ILE A 157 45.47 -11.07 -28.38
CA ILE A 157 44.68 -12.19 -27.86
C ILE A 157 44.34 -11.98 -26.37
N GLN A 158 45.30 -11.50 -25.58
CA GLN A 158 45.08 -11.24 -24.14
C GLN A 158 44.08 -10.09 -23.90
N LEU A 159 44.14 -9.03 -24.69
CA LEU A 159 43.19 -7.92 -24.63
C LEU A 159 41.78 -8.38 -25.03
N GLU A 160 41.66 -9.11 -26.14
CA GLU A 160 40.41 -9.72 -26.60
C GLU A 160 39.77 -10.62 -25.54
N LYS A 161 40.58 -11.45 -24.88
CA LYS A 161 40.14 -12.28 -23.78
C LYS A 161 39.61 -11.45 -22.61
N SER A 162 40.32 -10.39 -22.20
CA SER A 162 39.93 -9.55 -21.07
C SER A 162 38.62 -8.79 -21.34
N ILE A 163 38.43 -8.30 -22.57
CA ILE A 163 37.17 -7.70 -23.01
C ILE A 163 36.04 -8.74 -22.99
N SER A 164 36.28 -9.95 -23.47
CA SER A 164 35.31 -11.06 -23.44
C SER A 164 34.92 -11.44 -22.01
N ASP A 165 35.90 -11.55 -21.11
CA ASP A 165 35.69 -11.85 -19.70
C ASP A 165 34.86 -10.74 -19.03
N TYR A 166 35.15 -9.47 -19.31
CA TYR A 166 34.36 -8.35 -18.80
C TYR A 166 32.93 -8.35 -19.35
N ARG A 167 32.76 -8.63 -20.65
CA ARG A 167 31.44 -8.77 -21.28
C ARG A 167 30.62 -9.88 -20.64
N ASN A 168 31.23 -11.04 -20.38
CA ASN A 168 30.57 -12.16 -19.72
C ASN A 168 30.18 -11.82 -18.28
N LEU A 169 31.05 -11.10 -17.57
CA LEU A 169 30.78 -10.61 -16.22
C LEU A 169 29.59 -9.66 -16.18
N LEU A 170 29.52 -8.70 -17.11
CA LEU A 170 28.38 -7.77 -17.25
C LEU A 170 27.08 -8.53 -17.56
N LYS A 171 27.08 -9.43 -18.56
CA LYS A 171 25.91 -10.28 -18.88
C LYS A 171 25.43 -11.12 -17.71
N GLY A 172 26.36 -11.72 -16.95
CA GLY A 172 26.02 -12.50 -15.76
C GLY A 172 25.36 -11.65 -14.68
N THR A 173 25.86 -10.43 -14.49
CA THR A 173 25.33 -9.46 -13.51
C THR A 173 23.97 -8.92 -13.94
N GLU A 174 23.80 -8.64 -15.23
CA GLU A 174 22.52 -8.25 -15.83
C GLU A 174 21.45 -9.33 -15.57
N LYS A 175 21.74 -10.59 -15.92
CA LYS A 175 20.82 -11.72 -15.68
C LYS A 175 20.43 -11.85 -14.20
N ALA A 176 21.40 -11.72 -13.29
CA ALA A 176 21.14 -11.81 -11.86
C ALA A 176 20.29 -10.62 -11.35
N THR A 177 20.51 -9.42 -11.90
CA THR A 177 19.73 -8.21 -11.59
C THR A 177 18.30 -8.31 -12.12
N ILE A 178 18.11 -8.81 -13.36
CA ILE A 178 16.79 -9.10 -13.93
C ILE A 178 16.03 -10.09 -13.05
N ARG A 179 16.70 -11.14 -12.57
CA ARG A 179 16.09 -12.13 -11.66
C ARG A 179 15.64 -11.50 -10.33
N LYS A 180 16.48 -10.65 -9.73
CA LYS A 180 16.10 -9.94 -8.48
C LYS A 180 14.95 -8.96 -8.72
N LEU A 181 14.98 -8.23 -9.84
CA LEU A 181 13.91 -7.33 -10.25
C LEU A 181 12.58 -8.07 -10.47
N SER A 182 12.59 -9.22 -11.15
CA SER A 182 11.37 -9.99 -11.41
C SER A 182 10.79 -10.59 -10.12
N ILE A 183 11.63 -11.08 -9.21
CA ILE A 183 11.21 -11.53 -7.88
C ILE A 183 10.60 -10.38 -7.09
N ASN A 184 11.24 -9.21 -7.06
CA ASN A 184 10.74 -8.06 -6.33
C ASN A 184 9.41 -7.53 -6.91
N LYS A 185 9.26 -7.50 -8.23
CA LYS A 185 7.98 -7.17 -8.88
C LYS A 185 6.89 -8.17 -8.55
N ALA A 186 7.15 -9.47 -8.66
CA ALA A 186 6.18 -10.50 -8.28
C ALA A 186 5.79 -10.41 -6.79
N ASN A 187 6.75 -10.11 -5.92
CA ASN A 187 6.48 -9.85 -4.50
C ASN A 187 5.64 -8.58 -4.30
N ALA A 188 5.90 -7.51 -5.06
CA ALA A 188 5.08 -6.29 -5.04
C ALA A 188 3.62 -6.59 -5.45
N ASP A 189 3.43 -7.34 -6.54
CA ASP A 189 2.11 -7.68 -7.07
C ASP A 189 1.33 -8.58 -6.10
N THR A 190 1.99 -9.58 -5.50
CA THR A 190 1.36 -10.46 -4.50
C THR A 190 1.00 -9.71 -3.23
N VAL A 191 1.86 -8.79 -2.76
CA VAL A 191 1.60 -7.89 -1.64
C VAL A 191 0.40 -6.98 -1.97
N GLN A 192 0.35 -6.40 -3.17
CA GLN A 192 -0.76 -5.57 -3.63
C GLN A 192 -2.10 -6.33 -3.68
N LEU A 193 -2.12 -7.53 -4.24
CA LEU A 193 -3.33 -8.35 -4.30
C LEU A 193 -3.84 -8.73 -2.90
N ARG A 194 -2.93 -9.14 -2.00
CA ARG A 194 -3.29 -9.43 -0.61
C ARG A 194 -3.89 -8.21 0.09
N TRP A 195 -3.34 -7.02 -0.14
CA TRP A 195 -3.90 -5.77 0.37
C TRP A 195 -5.30 -5.51 -0.16
N MET A 196 -5.51 -5.64 -1.47
CA MET A 196 -6.79 -5.41 -2.10
C MET A 196 -7.86 -6.35 -1.53
N ILE A 197 -7.54 -7.64 -1.39
CA ILE A 197 -8.45 -8.63 -0.82
C ILE A 197 -8.78 -8.31 0.63
N LEU A 198 -7.79 -8.03 1.48
CA LEU A 198 -8.03 -7.69 2.88
C LEU A 198 -8.89 -6.43 3.04
N ASN A 199 -8.63 -5.41 2.23
CA ASN A 199 -9.40 -4.16 2.27
C ASN A 199 -10.88 -4.41 1.90
N VAL A 200 -11.13 -5.14 0.80
CA VAL A 200 -12.49 -5.52 0.38
C VAL A 200 -13.19 -6.36 1.45
N VAL A 201 -12.51 -7.30 2.10
CA VAL A 201 -13.11 -8.12 3.17
C VAL A 201 -13.50 -7.26 4.37
N ILE A 202 -12.63 -6.34 4.78
CA ILE A 202 -12.91 -5.43 5.91
C ILE A 202 -14.10 -4.53 5.57
N GLU A 203 -14.14 -3.96 4.36
CA GLU A 203 -15.25 -3.11 3.89
C GLU A 203 -16.59 -3.86 3.86
N VAL A 204 -16.59 -5.11 3.37
CA VAL A 204 -17.78 -5.97 3.39
C VAL A 204 -18.27 -6.23 4.82
N ILE A 205 -17.35 -6.50 5.76
CA ILE A 205 -17.69 -6.69 7.18
C ILE A 205 -18.26 -5.39 7.77
N ALA A 206 -17.69 -4.24 7.42
CA ALA A 206 -18.16 -2.92 7.86
C ALA A 206 -19.61 -2.67 7.42
N ILE A 207 -19.90 -2.92 6.13
CA ILE A 207 -21.24 -2.77 5.56
C ILE A 207 -22.22 -3.72 6.25
N ALA A 208 -21.84 -4.99 6.46
CA ALA A 208 -22.68 -5.95 7.14
C ALA A 208 -23.02 -5.51 8.58
N LEU A 209 -22.02 -5.05 9.34
CA LEU A 209 -22.21 -4.52 10.69
C LEU A 209 -23.13 -3.29 10.70
N PHE A 210 -22.94 -2.39 9.74
CA PHE A 210 -23.78 -1.20 9.59
C PHE A 210 -25.25 -1.56 9.35
N ILE A 211 -25.52 -2.54 8.49
CA ILE A 211 -26.88 -3.03 8.21
C ILE A 211 -27.50 -3.63 9.48
N VAL A 212 -26.77 -4.51 10.17
CA VAL A 212 -27.24 -5.15 11.41
C VAL A 212 -27.62 -4.11 12.46
N VAL A 213 -26.78 -3.09 12.65
CA VAL A 213 -27.07 -2.05 13.65
C VAL A 213 -28.20 -1.13 13.20
N SER A 214 -28.29 -0.79 11.92
CA SER A 214 -29.40 -0.01 11.39
C SER A 214 -30.75 -0.71 11.65
N ILE A 215 -30.82 -2.02 11.41
CA ILE A 215 -32.00 -2.84 11.71
C ILE A 215 -32.28 -2.86 13.22
N TYR A 216 -31.24 -3.02 14.04
CA TYR A 216 -31.36 -3.00 15.49
C TYR A 216 -31.93 -1.67 16.00
N LEU A 217 -31.40 -0.53 15.56
CA LEU A 217 -31.86 0.81 15.94
C LEU A 217 -33.28 1.07 15.45
N TYR A 218 -33.60 0.66 14.22
CA TYR A 218 -34.96 0.78 13.69
C TYR A 218 -35.98 0.05 14.58
N ARG A 219 -35.69 -1.21 14.95
CA ARG A 219 -36.60 -2.00 15.80
C ARG A 219 -36.60 -1.57 17.25
N SER A 220 -35.45 -1.14 17.79
CA SER A 220 -35.31 -0.84 19.22
C SER A 220 -35.66 0.60 19.59
N VAL A 221 -35.66 1.53 18.64
CA VAL A 221 -35.90 2.95 18.90
C VAL A 221 -37.02 3.50 18.00
N MET A 222 -36.90 3.37 16.67
CA MET A 222 -37.87 3.99 15.77
C MET A 222 -39.29 3.40 15.91
N ILE A 223 -39.44 2.07 15.97
CA ILE A 223 -40.77 1.45 16.11
C ILE A 223 -41.48 1.91 17.40
N PRO A 224 -40.89 1.77 18.61
CA PRO A 224 -41.55 2.21 19.84
C PRO A 224 -41.89 3.71 19.89
N ILE A 225 -41.01 4.56 19.35
CA ILE A 225 -41.26 6.01 19.27
C ILE A 225 -42.44 6.30 18.33
N ARG A 226 -42.52 5.60 17.20
CA ARG A 226 -43.65 5.73 16.26
C ARG A 226 -44.96 5.27 16.90
N ASP A 227 -44.93 4.19 17.67
CA ASP A 227 -46.11 3.67 18.36
C ASP A 227 -46.60 4.67 19.42
N LEU A 228 -45.68 5.18 20.25
CA LEU A 228 -45.97 6.26 21.21
C LEU A 228 -46.55 7.51 20.55
N LYS A 229 -45.97 7.95 19.42
CA LYS A 229 -46.50 9.07 18.63
C LYS A 229 -47.94 8.81 18.20
N THR A 230 -48.21 7.61 17.68
CA THR A 230 -49.55 7.24 17.20
C THR A 230 -50.57 7.23 18.34
N SER A 231 -50.26 6.61 19.48
CA SER A 231 -51.13 6.61 20.66
C SER A 231 -51.36 8.01 21.22
N THR A 232 -50.32 8.84 21.25
CA THR A 232 -50.44 10.25 21.69
C THR A 232 -51.37 11.03 20.75
N MET A 233 -51.26 10.82 19.44
CA MET A 233 -52.16 11.45 18.47
C MET A 233 -53.62 11.02 18.67
N LYS A 234 -53.88 9.72 18.93
CA LYS A 234 -55.24 9.23 19.24
C LYS A 234 -55.80 9.91 20.49
N LEU A 235 -55.04 9.90 21.58
CA LEU A 235 -55.43 10.54 22.84
C LEU A 235 -55.74 12.03 22.66
N SER A 236 -54.91 12.74 21.88
CA SER A 236 -55.12 14.17 21.59
C SER A 236 -56.39 14.48 20.80
N ARG A 237 -56.94 13.48 20.06
CA ARG A 237 -58.18 13.59 19.29
C ARG A 237 -59.43 13.21 20.10
N GLY A 238 -59.28 12.92 21.40
CA GLY A 238 -60.38 12.53 22.26
C GLY A 238 -60.70 11.03 22.24
N ASP A 239 -59.82 10.19 21.68
CA ASP A 239 -59.91 8.74 21.89
C ASP A 239 -59.40 8.41 23.29
N LEU A 240 -60.32 8.19 24.22
CA LEU A 240 -60.06 8.04 25.65
C LEU A 240 -60.10 6.58 26.12
N ASN A 241 -60.42 5.62 25.25
CA ASN A 241 -60.43 4.22 25.64
C ASN A 241 -59.00 3.77 25.92
N PHE A 242 -58.67 3.57 27.20
CA PHE A 242 -57.31 3.20 27.59
C PHE A 242 -56.84 1.89 26.91
N SER A 243 -57.76 0.99 26.61
CA SER A 243 -57.47 -0.26 25.89
C SER A 243 -56.91 -0.01 24.48
N ASP A 244 -57.32 1.08 23.82
CA ASP A 244 -57.00 1.40 22.42
C ASP A 244 -55.80 2.35 22.26
N VAL A 245 -55.51 3.14 23.30
CA VAL A 245 -54.39 4.09 23.32
C VAL A 245 -53.18 3.60 24.11
N SER A 246 -53.33 2.64 25.01
CA SER A 246 -52.20 2.14 25.81
C SER A 246 -51.09 1.51 24.96
N VAL A 247 -49.84 1.72 25.36
CA VAL A 247 -48.65 1.15 24.71
C VAL A 247 -48.12 -0.02 25.52
N ASN A 248 -47.74 -1.11 24.86
CA ASN A 248 -47.23 -2.30 25.55
C ASN A 248 -45.84 -2.07 26.17
N ILE A 249 -45.69 -2.33 27.47
CA ILE A 249 -44.43 -2.17 28.19
C ILE A 249 -43.78 -3.54 28.41
N LYS A 250 -42.87 -3.92 27.51
CA LYS A 250 -42.07 -5.17 27.62
C LYS A 250 -40.59 -4.92 27.95
N ARG A 251 -40.19 -3.66 28.03
CA ARG A 251 -38.79 -3.22 28.08
C ARG A 251 -38.51 -2.59 29.44
N HIS A 252 -37.25 -2.57 29.86
CA HIS A 252 -36.78 -1.99 31.13
C HIS A 252 -35.74 -0.87 30.90
N ASP A 253 -35.83 -0.22 29.74
CA ASP A 253 -34.94 0.83 29.27
C ASP A 253 -35.63 2.21 29.28
N GLU A 254 -34.95 3.23 28.77
CA GLU A 254 -35.45 4.59 28.70
C GLU A 254 -36.76 4.71 27.91
N ILE A 255 -36.94 3.88 26.87
CA ILE A 255 -38.17 3.85 26.07
C ILE A 255 -39.30 3.18 26.85
N GLY A 256 -39.03 2.11 27.59
CA GLY A 256 -40.02 1.49 28.46
C GLY A 256 -40.47 2.41 29.59
N ALA A 257 -39.56 3.22 30.16
CA ALA A 257 -39.88 4.24 31.16
C ALA A 257 -40.81 5.31 30.56
N LEU A 258 -40.52 5.76 29.33
CA LEU A 258 -41.35 6.71 28.61
C LEU A 258 -42.75 6.13 28.30
N SER A 259 -42.83 4.88 27.86
CA SER A 259 -44.10 4.18 27.65
C SER A 259 -44.90 4.04 28.95
N PHE A 260 -44.24 3.78 30.07
CA PHE A 260 -44.88 3.75 31.38
C PHE A 260 -45.48 5.11 31.77
N ALA A 261 -44.69 6.18 31.67
CA ALA A 261 -45.15 7.53 31.98
C ALA A 261 -46.35 7.94 31.09
N PHE A 262 -46.28 7.62 29.79
CA PHE A 262 -47.39 7.83 28.86
C PHE A 262 -48.66 7.08 29.28
N ASN A 263 -48.56 5.80 29.64
CA ASN A 263 -49.70 5.00 30.06
C ASN A 263 -50.32 5.46 31.40
N VAL A 264 -49.54 6.08 32.29
CA VAL A 264 -50.08 6.70 33.50
C VAL A 264 -50.90 7.94 33.12
N MET A 265 -50.31 8.84 32.34
CA MET A 265 -50.99 10.05 31.85
C MET A 265 -52.30 9.75 31.10
N ALA A 266 -52.29 8.79 30.16
CA ALA A 266 -53.49 8.44 29.40
C ALA A 266 -54.64 7.95 30.29
N ARG A 267 -54.32 7.19 31.35
CA ARG A 267 -55.29 6.64 32.30
C ARG A 267 -55.86 7.72 33.22
N ASP A 268 -55.02 8.65 33.64
CA ASP A 268 -55.46 9.76 34.49
C ASP A 268 -56.38 10.71 33.72
N ILE A 269 -56.10 10.95 32.43
CA ILE A 269 -56.98 11.70 31.53
C ILE A 269 -58.33 10.98 31.34
N GLU A 270 -58.32 9.67 31.06
CA GLU A 270 -59.56 8.89 30.92
C GLU A 270 -60.43 9.00 32.18
N LYS A 271 -59.85 8.81 33.36
CA LYS A 271 -60.55 8.92 34.65
C LYS A 271 -61.12 10.32 34.87
N ALA A 272 -60.32 11.36 34.64
CA ALA A 272 -60.75 12.74 34.83
C ALA A 272 -61.96 13.08 33.94
N VAL A 273 -61.96 12.63 32.68
CA VAL A 273 -63.10 12.83 31.78
C VAL A 273 -64.32 12.02 32.22
N GLN A 274 -64.15 10.76 32.64
CA GLN A 274 -65.26 9.93 33.14
C GLN A 274 -65.90 10.51 34.41
N GLU A 275 -65.09 11.01 35.35
CA GLU A 275 -65.58 11.70 36.55
C GLU A 275 -66.35 12.96 36.19
N HIS A 276 -65.81 13.78 35.28
CA HIS A 276 -66.49 14.98 34.80
C HIS A 276 -67.83 14.65 34.10
N GLN A 277 -67.90 13.58 33.30
CA GLN A 277 -69.14 13.13 32.67
C GLN A 277 -70.17 12.66 33.71
N LYS A 278 -69.74 11.92 34.74
CA LYS A 278 -70.62 11.50 35.85
C LYS A 278 -71.19 12.70 36.61
N LEU A 279 -70.37 13.72 36.87
CA LEU A 279 -70.81 14.97 37.52
C LEU A 279 -71.85 15.71 36.68
N ILE A 280 -71.64 15.84 35.36
CA ILE A 280 -72.62 16.46 34.46
C ILE A 280 -73.95 15.70 34.50
N ILE A 281 -73.93 14.36 34.39
CA ILE A 281 -75.14 13.53 34.39
C ILE A 281 -75.89 13.60 35.73
N ALA A 282 -75.16 13.66 36.85
CA ALA A 282 -75.76 13.84 38.17
C ALA A 282 -76.44 15.21 38.30
N ALA A 283 -75.80 16.27 37.80
CA ALA A 283 -76.34 17.63 37.83
C ALA A 283 -77.54 17.83 36.88
N THR A 284 -77.66 17.05 35.79
CA THR A 284 -78.82 17.12 34.87
C THR A 284 -80.01 16.25 35.30
N LYS A 285 -79.82 15.35 36.28
CA LYS A 285 -80.87 14.49 36.85
C LYS A 285 -81.46 15.02 38.16
N ALA A 286 -80.86 16.05 38.74
CA ALA A 286 -81.39 16.83 39.87
C ALA A 286 -82.26 17.97 39.33
#